data_AF-A0A089XAS7-F1
#
_entry.id   AF-A0A089XAS7-F1
#
_cell.length_a   1.000
_cell.length_b   1.000
_cell.length_c   1.000
_cell.angle_alpha   90.00
_cell.angle_beta   90.00
_cell.angle_gamma   90.00
#
_symmetry.space_group_name_H-M   'P 1'
#
loop_
_entity.id
_entity.type
_entity.pdbx_description
1 polymer ?
#
loop_
_entity_poly.entity_id
_entity_poly.type
_entity_poly.pdbx_seq_one_letter_code
_entity_poly.pdbx_strand_id
1 'polypeptide(L)'
;MRTAEPNPLVIESRTDDTGRALLAVRGELVHGCDEALARALARLPAGIRRVEVDMSGVDFMDTAGRRFLDLLRDYGERHMIPVAAVNWRGQPRDFWELCREVEQLRRAMATRPVIDQARGILMATHACTSHEAWEILREASQLSNTKLRTVAASVTASAEDASAAPPEEVDRALRTAIARVRG
;
A
#
# COMPACT_ATOMS: atom_id res chain seq x y z
N MET A 1 -21.45 -19.55 26.02
CA MET A 1 -20.63 -19.51 24.78
C MET A 1 -21.28 -20.48 23.80
N ARG A 2 -22.13 -19.99 22.89
CA ARG A 2 -22.76 -20.83 21.86
C ARG A 2 -21.71 -21.07 20.79
N THR A 3 -21.29 -22.32 20.58
CA THR A 3 -20.66 -22.75 19.33
C THR A 3 -21.73 -22.64 18.24
N ALA A 4 -21.78 -21.49 17.57
CA ALA A 4 -22.48 -21.40 16.29
C ALA A 4 -21.74 -22.32 15.32
N GLU A 5 -22.45 -23.21 14.64
CA GLU A 5 -21.86 -23.97 13.55
C GLU A 5 -21.33 -22.98 12.50
N PRO A 6 -20.09 -23.15 12.02
CA PRO A 6 -19.50 -22.23 11.06
C PRO A 6 -20.37 -22.19 9.81
N ASN A 7 -20.81 -21.00 9.42
CA ASN A 7 -21.63 -20.82 8.21
C ASN A 7 -20.71 -20.98 6.98
N PRO A 8 -20.78 -22.11 6.25
CA PRO A 8 -19.77 -22.47 5.27
C PRO A 8 -19.78 -21.49 4.09
N LEU A 9 -18.57 -21.16 3.61
CA LEU A 9 -18.42 -20.28 2.46
C LEU A 9 -18.96 -20.94 1.18
N VAL A 10 -19.92 -20.28 0.55
CA VAL A 10 -20.49 -20.65 -0.74
C VAL A 10 -20.24 -19.53 -1.74
N ILE A 11 -19.79 -19.88 -2.95
CA ILE A 11 -19.54 -18.93 -4.03
C ILE A 11 -20.30 -19.40 -5.27
N GLU A 12 -21.28 -18.61 -5.67
CA GLU A 12 -22.08 -18.83 -6.88
C GLU A 12 -21.59 -17.91 -7.99
N SER A 13 -21.32 -18.45 -9.17
CA SER A 13 -20.90 -17.67 -10.34
C SER A 13 -22.03 -17.50 -11.35
N ARG A 14 -22.24 -16.29 -11.82
CA ARG A 14 -23.09 -15.98 -12.98
C ARG A 14 -22.27 -15.17 -13.97
N THR A 15 -22.45 -15.42 -15.26
CA THR A 15 -21.81 -14.64 -16.32
C THR A 15 -22.89 -14.04 -17.20
N ASP A 16 -22.73 -12.79 -17.60
CA ASP A 16 -23.63 -12.13 -18.54
C ASP A 16 -23.01 -12.01 -19.95
N ASP A 17 -23.83 -11.62 -20.91
CA ASP A 17 -23.45 -11.51 -22.33
C ASP A 17 -22.41 -10.40 -22.59
N THR A 18 -22.16 -9.52 -21.62
CA THR A 18 -21.13 -8.47 -21.72
C THR A 18 -19.73 -8.98 -21.36
N GLY A 19 -19.64 -10.25 -20.94
CA GLY A 19 -18.41 -10.85 -20.44
C GLY A 19 -18.10 -10.45 -18.99
N ARG A 20 -19.09 -9.99 -18.22
CA ARG A 20 -18.94 -9.77 -16.78
C ARG A 20 -19.30 -11.04 -16.02
N ALA A 21 -18.37 -11.51 -15.20
CA ALA A 21 -18.61 -12.56 -14.22
C ALA A 21 -18.96 -11.95 -12.86
N LEU A 22 -20.11 -12.31 -12.31
CA LEU A 22 -20.53 -11.97 -10.95
C LEU A 22 -20.40 -13.20 -10.05
N LEU A 23 -19.56 -13.10 -9.01
CA LEU A 23 -19.39 -14.10 -7.96
C LEU A 23 -20.16 -13.65 -6.72
N ALA A 24 -21.28 -14.29 -6.39
CA ALA A 24 -22.00 -14.03 -5.15
C ALA A 24 -21.43 -14.88 -4.03
N VAL A 25 -20.90 -14.23 -3.00
CA VAL A 25 -20.26 -14.88 -1.85
C VAL A 25 -21.22 -14.87 -0.66
N ARG A 26 -21.42 -16.03 -0.05
CA ARG A 26 -22.28 -16.21 1.14
C ARG A 26 -21.56 -17.01 2.21
N GLY A 27 -21.76 -16.66 3.48
CA GLY A 27 -21.17 -17.35 4.63
C GLY A 27 -19.98 -16.60 5.23
N GLU A 28 -19.03 -17.34 5.80
CA GLU A 28 -17.89 -16.74 6.52
C GLU A 28 -16.58 -16.85 5.74
N LEU A 29 -15.84 -15.74 5.64
CA LEU A 29 -14.50 -15.71 5.08
C LEU A 29 -13.46 -16.03 6.16
N VAL A 30 -13.32 -17.33 6.42
CA VAL A 30 -12.37 -17.89 7.38
C VAL A 30 -11.34 -18.78 6.66
N HIS A 31 -10.55 -19.55 7.40
CA HIS A 31 -9.54 -20.47 6.85
C HIS A 31 -10.10 -21.34 5.70
N GLY A 32 -9.37 -21.39 4.57
CA GLY A 32 -9.76 -22.15 3.37
C GLY A 32 -10.66 -21.40 2.38
N CYS A 33 -11.02 -20.14 2.66
CA CYS A 33 -11.83 -19.32 1.75
C CYS A 33 -11.18 -19.09 0.37
N ASP A 34 -9.85 -19.02 0.32
CA ASP A 34 -9.04 -18.89 -0.88
C ASP A 34 -9.14 -20.11 -1.80
N GLU A 35 -9.19 -21.32 -1.26
CA GLU A 35 -9.40 -22.53 -2.07
C GLU A 35 -10.79 -22.55 -2.71
N ALA A 36 -11.82 -22.15 -1.96
CA ALA A 36 -13.18 -22.05 -2.48
C ALA A 36 -13.25 -21.03 -3.62
N LEU A 37 -12.58 -19.90 -3.46
CA LEU A 37 -12.47 -18.89 -4.51
C LEU A 37 -11.69 -19.39 -5.72
N ALA A 38 -10.56 -20.04 -5.53
CA ALA A 38 -9.76 -20.61 -6.62
C ALA A 38 -10.60 -21.58 -7.46
N ARG A 39 -11.39 -22.44 -6.81
CA ARG A 39 -12.33 -23.34 -7.49
C ARG A 39 -13.41 -22.60 -8.25
N ALA A 40 -13.95 -21.52 -7.71
CA ALA A 40 -14.97 -20.70 -8.39
C ALA A 40 -14.38 -19.99 -9.63
N LEU A 41 -13.20 -19.38 -9.49
CA LEU A 41 -12.51 -18.70 -10.59
C LEU A 41 -12.11 -19.66 -11.71
N ALA A 42 -11.64 -20.86 -11.38
CA ALA A 42 -11.27 -21.88 -12.35
C ALA A 42 -12.44 -22.40 -13.20
N ARG A 43 -13.69 -22.17 -12.76
CA ARG A 43 -14.91 -22.56 -13.48
C ARG A 43 -15.46 -21.43 -14.36
N LEU A 44 -14.87 -20.24 -14.32
CA LEU A 44 -15.31 -19.14 -15.17
C LEU A 44 -15.07 -19.47 -16.65
N PRO A 45 -15.99 -19.09 -17.54
CA PRO A 45 -15.84 -19.33 -18.97
C PRO A 45 -14.67 -18.51 -19.54
N ALA A 46 -14.19 -18.90 -20.72
CA ALA A 46 -13.23 -18.08 -21.45
C ALA A 46 -13.87 -16.75 -21.90
N GLY A 47 -13.06 -15.70 -22.08
CA GLY A 47 -13.53 -14.42 -22.62
C GLY A 47 -14.16 -13.46 -21.59
N ILE A 48 -14.08 -13.77 -20.30
CA ILE A 48 -14.44 -12.81 -19.25
C ILE A 48 -13.60 -11.54 -19.40
N ARG A 49 -14.29 -10.39 -19.36
CA ARG A 49 -13.70 -9.06 -19.47
C ARG A 49 -13.58 -8.37 -18.12
N ARG A 50 -14.36 -8.80 -17.11
CA ARG A 50 -14.35 -8.27 -15.74
C ARG A 50 -14.94 -9.28 -14.77
N VAL A 51 -14.41 -9.31 -13.55
CA VAL A 51 -15.01 -10.05 -12.43
C VAL A 51 -15.50 -9.07 -11.37
N GLU A 52 -16.72 -9.26 -10.89
CA GLU A 52 -17.23 -8.62 -9.69
C GLU A 52 -17.57 -9.67 -8.66
N VAL A 53 -17.21 -9.41 -7.41
CA VAL A 53 -17.46 -10.30 -6.28
C VAL A 53 -18.39 -9.57 -5.33
N ASP A 54 -19.63 -10.06 -5.24
CA ASP A 54 -20.63 -9.52 -4.33
C ASP A 54 -20.41 -10.09 -2.93
N MET A 55 -20.04 -9.20 -2.01
CA MET A 55 -19.71 -9.52 -0.62
C MET A 55 -20.90 -9.34 0.33
N SER A 56 -22.10 -9.04 -0.18
CA SER A 56 -23.27 -8.70 0.66
C SER A 56 -23.82 -9.88 1.48
N GLY A 57 -23.48 -11.11 1.11
CA GLY A 57 -23.82 -12.32 1.84
C GLY A 57 -22.74 -12.81 2.81
N VAL A 58 -21.65 -12.06 2.97
CA VAL A 58 -20.59 -12.38 3.92
C VAL A 58 -20.95 -11.80 5.27
N ASP A 59 -21.15 -12.66 6.26
CA ASP A 59 -21.58 -12.25 7.60
C ASP A 59 -20.39 -12.02 8.54
N PHE A 60 -19.28 -12.72 8.29
CA PHE A 60 -18.06 -12.65 9.08
C PHE A 60 -16.82 -12.79 8.21
N MET A 61 -15.75 -12.09 8.59
CA MET A 61 -14.45 -12.13 7.92
C MET A 61 -13.33 -11.99 8.94
N ASP A 62 -12.42 -12.96 8.97
CA ASP A 62 -11.18 -12.87 9.74
C ASP A 62 -9.98 -12.50 8.85
N THR A 63 -8.77 -12.67 9.38
CA THR A 63 -7.54 -12.38 8.64
C THR A 63 -7.33 -13.26 7.40
N ALA A 64 -7.97 -14.43 7.30
CA ALA A 64 -7.95 -15.26 6.10
C ALA A 64 -8.64 -14.58 4.91
N GLY A 65 -9.63 -13.72 5.17
CA GLY A 65 -10.25 -12.91 4.12
C GLY A 65 -9.27 -12.03 3.36
N ARG A 66 -8.10 -11.69 3.94
CA ARG A 66 -7.02 -11.04 3.19
C ARG A 66 -6.47 -11.92 2.07
N ARG A 67 -6.28 -13.22 2.31
CA ARG A 67 -5.81 -14.17 1.28
C ARG A 67 -6.80 -14.31 0.13
N PHE A 68 -8.09 -14.31 0.46
CA PHE A 68 -9.16 -14.27 -0.53
C PHE A 68 -9.03 -13.06 -1.46
N LEU A 69 -8.83 -11.86 -0.89
CA LEU A 69 -8.68 -10.62 -1.67
C LEU A 69 -7.36 -10.56 -2.45
N ASP A 70 -6.28 -11.07 -1.87
CA ASP A 70 -4.99 -11.17 -2.55
C ASP A 70 -5.10 -12.10 -3.77
N LEU A 71 -5.76 -13.26 -3.64
CA LEU A 71 -6.01 -14.17 -4.76
C LEU A 71 -6.86 -13.53 -5.87
N LEU A 72 -7.89 -12.74 -5.52
CA LEU A 72 -8.68 -11.98 -6.50
C LEU A 72 -7.83 -10.99 -7.29
N ARG A 73 -6.96 -10.25 -6.58
CA ARG A 73 -6.06 -9.28 -7.20
C ARG A 73 -5.08 -9.99 -8.15
N ASP A 74 -4.44 -11.06 -7.68
CA ASP A 74 -3.48 -11.84 -8.47
C ASP A 74 -4.15 -12.44 -9.72
N TYR A 75 -5.40 -12.88 -9.60
CA TYR A 75 -6.19 -13.36 -10.73
C TYR A 75 -6.43 -12.26 -11.78
N GLY A 76 -6.83 -11.06 -11.34
CA GLY A 76 -7.07 -9.92 -12.22
C GLY A 76 -5.79 -9.45 -12.92
N GLU A 77 -4.67 -9.39 -12.20
CA GLU A 77 -3.35 -9.05 -12.75
C GLU A 77 -2.90 -10.08 -13.79
N ARG A 78 -3.00 -11.37 -13.47
CA ARG A 78 -2.58 -12.45 -14.39
C ARG A 78 -3.39 -12.47 -15.68
N HIS A 79 -4.69 -12.23 -15.60
CA HIS A 79 -5.59 -12.29 -16.75
C HIS A 79 -5.80 -10.91 -17.40
N MET A 80 -5.20 -9.85 -16.86
CA MET A 80 -5.32 -8.46 -17.31
C MET A 80 -6.78 -8.00 -17.42
N ILE A 81 -7.61 -8.37 -16.44
CA ILE A 81 -9.02 -7.97 -16.36
C ILE A 81 -9.31 -7.26 -15.04
N PRO A 82 -10.22 -6.26 -15.03
CA PRO A 82 -10.65 -5.64 -13.79
C PRO A 82 -11.34 -6.66 -12.88
N VAL A 83 -10.97 -6.62 -11.59
CA VAL A 83 -11.60 -7.40 -10.53
C VAL A 83 -12.00 -6.46 -9.40
N ALA A 84 -13.24 -6.54 -8.94
CA ALA A 84 -13.73 -5.70 -7.85
C ALA A 84 -14.56 -6.51 -6.85
N ALA A 85 -14.24 -6.39 -5.56
CA ALA A 85 -15.12 -6.84 -4.49
C ALA A 85 -16.04 -5.69 -4.06
N VAL A 86 -17.35 -5.90 -4.14
CA VAL A 86 -18.40 -4.87 -4.00
C VAL A 86 -19.43 -5.26 -2.94
N ASN A 87 -20.32 -4.32 -2.60
CA ASN A 87 -21.46 -4.56 -1.71
C ASN A 87 -21.08 -5.05 -0.30
N TRP A 88 -19.93 -4.63 0.21
CA TRP A 88 -19.49 -4.88 1.58
C TRP A 88 -20.50 -4.36 2.61
N ARG A 89 -20.79 -5.17 3.63
CA ARG A 89 -21.71 -4.86 4.74
C ARG A 89 -21.12 -5.33 6.07
N GLY A 90 -21.62 -4.73 7.16
CA GLY A 90 -21.31 -5.15 8.53
C GLY A 90 -19.82 -5.29 8.83
N GLN A 91 -19.48 -6.29 9.65
CA GLN A 91 -18.11 -6.53 10.11
C GLN A 91 -17.08 -6.71 8.97
N PRO A 92 -17.35 -7.43 7.86
CA PRO A 92 -16.41 -7.47 6.73
C PRO A 92 -16.04 -6.12 6.14
N ARG A 93 -16.99 -5.17 6.10
CA ARG A 93 -16.72 -3.80 5.65
C ARG A 93 -15.75 -3.10 6.59
N ASP A 94 -16.05 -3.11 7.88
CA ASP A 94 -15.24 -2.43 8.90
C ASP A 94 -13.82 -3.00 8.94
N PHE A 95 -13.70 -4.33 8.85
CA PHE A 95 -12.42 -5.02 8.77
C PHE A 95 -11.62 -4.62 7.52
N TRP A 96 -12.27 -4.52 6.37
CA TRP A 96 -11.63 -4.09 5.13
C TRP A 96 -11.17 -2.63 5.17
N GLU A 97 -12.01 -1.73 5.70
CA GLU A 97 -11.66 -0.32 5.89
C GLU A 97 -10.45 -0.17 6.82
N LEU A 98 -10.42 -0.90 7.94
CA LEU A 98 -9.27 -0.91 8.85
C LEU A 98 -8.00 -1.44 8.17
N CYS A 99 -8.09 -2.54 7.40
CA CYS A 99 -6.95 -3.06 6.66
C CYS A 99 -6.41 -2.04 5.65
N ARG A 100 -7.31 -1.31 4.97
CA ARG A 100 -6.92 -0.25 4.03
C ARG A 100 -6.26 0.93 4.75
N GLU A 101 -6.78 1.36 5.89
CA GLU A 101 -6.19 2.43 6.68
C GLU A 101 -4.79 2.03 7.19
N VAL A 102 -4.65 0.83 7.74
CA VAL A 102 -3.34 0.30 8.18
C VAL A 102 -2.36 0.26 7.01
N GLU A 103 -2.79 -0.14 5.82
CA GLU A 103 -1.94 -0.15 4.62
C GLU A 103 -1.53 1.27 4.20
N GLN A 104 -2.45 2.24 4.25
CA GLN A 104 -2.16 3.65 3.97
C GLN A 104 -1.17 4.23 5.00
N LEU A 105 -1.37 3.93 6.28
CA LEU A 105 -0.46 4.33 7.36
C LEU A 105 0.92 3.69 7.20
N ARG A 106 0.98 2.39 6.89
CA ARG A 106 2.25 1.70 6.60
C ARG A 106 2.97 2.33 5.42
N ARG A 107 2.26 2.64 4.34
CA ARG A 107 2.84 3.36 3.19
C ARG A 107 3.34 4.74 3.60
N ALA A 108 2.54 5.51 4.34
CA ALA A 108 2.93 6.82 4.84
C ALA A 108 4.18 6.74 5.74
N MET A 109 4.24 5.75 6.64
CA MET A 109 5.38 5.46 7.50
C MET A 109 6.61 4.99 6.70
N ALA A 110 6.41 4.19 5.65
CA ALA A 110 7.48 3.76 4.74
C ALA A 110 7.98 4.90 3.84
N THR A 111 7.18 5.95 3.62
CA THR A 111 7.60 7.16 2.88
C THR A 111 8.18 8.27 3.75
N ARG A 112 7.99 8.22 5.08
CA ARG A 112 8.61 9.10 6.08
C ARG A 112 10.07 8.81 6.52
N PRO A 113 10.77 7.70 6.18
CA PRO A 113 12.12 7.45 6.70
C PRO A 113 13.16 8.38 6.09
N VAL A 114 13.04 8.73 4.82
CA VAL A 114 14.17 9.36 4.10
C VAL A 114 14.49 10.77 4.61
N ILE A 115 13.47 11.54 5.04
CA ILE A 115 13.67 12.89 5.59
C ILE A 115 14.23 12.80 7.00
N ASP A 116 13.71 11.91 7.84
CA ASP A 116 14.21 11.74 9.20
C ASP A 116 15.62 11.12 9.23
N GLN A 117 15.93 10.22 8.29
CA GLN A 117 17.29 9.69 8.05
C GLN A 117 18.24 10.80 7.62
N ALA A 118 17.86 11.60 6.62
CA ALA A 118 18.66 12.74 6.18
C ALA A 118 18.91 13.75 7.31
N ARG A 119 17.91 14.01 8.16
CA ARG A 119 18.08 14.85 9.36
C ARG A 119 19.09 14.23 10.32
N GLY A 120 18.97 12.93 10.62
CA GLY A 120 19.93 12.23 11.48
C GLY A 120 21.36 12.25 10.93
N ILE A 121 21.54 12.08 9.62
CA ILE A 121 22.84 12.20 8.94
C ILE A 121 23.40 13.61 9.12
N LEU A 122 22.61 14.66 8.82
CA LEU A 122 23.06 16.04 8.96
C LEU A 122 23.41 16.40 10.41
N MET A 123 22.62 15.91 11.38
CA MET A 123 22.92 16.07 12.81
C MET A 123 24.28 15.43 13.15
N ALA A 124 24.55 14.22 12.65
CA ALA A 124 25.79 13.51 12.93
C ALA A 124 27.01 14.12 12.21
N THR A 125 26.88 14.54 10.94
CA THR A 125 27.99 15.06 10.13
C THR A 125 28.28 16.53 10.39
N HIS A 126 27.26 17.31 10.75
CA HIS A 126 27.37 18.76 10.93
C HIS A 126 27.14 19.22 12.37
N ALA A 127 27.02 18.30 13.34
CA ALA A 127 26.85 18.61 14.76
C ALA A 127 25.75 19.65 15.01
N CYS A 128 24.64 19.54 14.28
CA CYS A 128 23.50 20.44 14.41
C CYS A 128 22.33 19.75 15.11
N THR A 129 21.39 20.55 15.62
CA THR A 129 20.16 20.09 16.26
C THR A 129 19.19 19.53 15.23
N SER A 130 18.19 18.80 15.70
CA SER A 130 17.12 18.25 14.85
C SER A 130 16.29 19.32 14.14
N HIS A 131 16.19 20.53 14.71
CA HIS A 131 15.51 21.69 14.11
C HIS A 131 16.37 22.31 13.01
N GLU A 132 17.65 22.54 13.27
CA GLU A 132 18.63 23.04 12.31
C GLU A 132 18.77 22.11 11.10
N ALA A 133 18.82 20.79 11.31
CA ALA A 133 18.83 19.82 10.22
C ALA A 133 17.58 19.88 9.33
N TRP A 134 16.41 20.16 9.93
CA TRP A 134 15.18 20.37 9.17
C TRP A 134 15.24 21.67 8.34
N GLU A 135 15.73 22.76 8.92
CA GLU A 135 15.91 24.03 8.21
C GLU A 135 16.91 23.91 7.05
N ILE A 136 18.02 23.18 7.25
CA ILE A 136 18.99 22.89 6.18
C ILE A 136 18.31 22.18 5.00
N LEU A 137 17.52 21.13 5.25
CA LEU A 137 16.81 20.41 4.18
C LEU A 137 15.75 21.28 3.49
N ARG A 138 15.00 22.06 4.28
CA ARG A 138 13.96 22.97 3.78
C ARG A 138 14.56 24.04 2.88
N GLU A 139 15.64 24.66 3.33
CA GLU A 139 16.34 25.72 2.60
C GLU A 139 17.03 25.16 1.35
N ALA A 140 17.70 24.02 1.43
CA ALA A 140 18.29 23.37 0.27
C ALA A 140 17.24 23.02 -0.79
N SER A 141 16.07 22.52 -0.37
CA SER A 141 14.92 22.25 -1.25
C SER A 141 14.42 23.52 -1.97
N GLN A 142 14.39 24.65 -1.28
CA GLN A 142 13.99 25.94 -1.87
C GLN A 142 15.04 26.46 -2.84
N LEU A 143 16.32 26.42 -2.46
CA LEU A 143 17.44 26.90 -3.29
C LEU A 143 17.64 26.07 -4.57
N SER A 144 17.38 24.75 -4.52
CA SER A 144 17.50 23.86 -5.68
C SER A 144 16.19 23.60 -6.42
N ASN A 145 15.07 24.24 -6.02
CA ASN A 145 13.73 23.99 -6.54
C ASN A 145 13.38 22.48 -6.68
N THR A 146 13.87 21.67 -5.75
CA THR A 146 13.73 20.21 -5.75
C THR A 146 12.84 19.79 -4.61
N LYS A 147 11.97 18.81 -4.81
CA LYS A 147 11.09 18.30 -3.74
C LYS A 147 11.94 17.87 -2.54
N LEU A 148 11.57 18.30 -1.33
CA LEU A 148 12.28 18.00 -0.08
C LEU A 148 12.64 16.51 0.09
N ARG A 149 11.71 15.61 -0.25
CA ARG A 149 11.95 14.16 -0.24
C ARG A 149 13.10 13.69 -1.13
N THR A 150 13.33 14.36 -2.26
CA THR A 150 14.39 14.05 -3.22
C THR A 150 15.74 14.61 -2.75
N VAL A 151 15.74 15.80 -2.12
CA VAL A 151 16.93 16.33 -1.43
C VAL A 151 17.35 15.40 -0.29
N ALA A 152 16.41 15.00 0.56
CA ALA A 152 16.65 14.05 1.64
C ALA A 152 17.16 12.68 1.14
N ALA A 153 16.62 12.19 0.02
CA ALA A 153 17.10 10.97 -0.62
C ALA A 153 18.55 11.12 -1.12
N SER A 154 18.92 12.29 -1.64
CA SER A 154 20.29 12.55 -2.10
C SER A 154 21.28 12.56 -0.93
N VAL A 155 20.91 13.16 0.21
CA VAL A 155 21.71 13.13 1.45
C VAL A 155 21.87 11.70 1.96
N THR A 156 20.79 10.92 1.98
CA THR A 156 20.81 9.53 2.45
C THR A 156 21.66 8.65 1.54
N ALA A 157 21.47 8.74 0.22
CA ALA A 157 22.25 8.00 -0.76
C ALA A 157 23.75 8.34 -0.70
N SER A 158 24.10 9.61 -0.52
CA SER A 158 25.52 10.03 -0.36
C SER A 158 26.18 9.47 0.90
N ALA A 159 25.39 9.21 1.96
CA ALA A 159 25.89 8.61 3.18
C ALA A 159 26.02 7.08 3.09
N GLU A 160 25.16 6.43 2.30
CA GLU A 160 25.21 4.99 2.03
C GLU A 160 26.33 4.63 1.03
N ASP A 161 26.53 5.48 0.02
CA ASP A 161 27.55 5.32 -1.02
C ASP A 161 28.16 6.68 -1.37
N ALA A 162 29.44 6.86 -1.03
CA ALA A 162 30.18 8.10 -1.30
C ALA A 162 30.34 8.39 -2.80
N SER A 163 30.09 7.42 -3.69
CA SER A 163 30.10 7.60 -5.14
C SER A 163 28.75 8.07 -5.70
N ALA A 164 27.67 7.97 -4.94
CA ALA A 164 26.35 8.45 -5.30
C ALA A 164 26.24 9.97 -5.05
N ALA A 165 26.88 10.76 -5.91
CA ALA A 165 26.88 12.21 -5.80
C ALA A 165 25.45 12.80 -5.97
N PRO A 166 25.05 13.78 -5.14
CA PRO A 166 23.82 14.54 -5.38
C PRO A 166 23.87 15.25 -6.73
N PRO A 167 22.72 15.53 -7.36
CA PRO A 167 22.66 16.50 -8.45
C PRO A 167 23.34 17.81 -8.06
N GLU A 168 24.12 18.43 -8.96
CA GLU A 168 24.96 19.59 -8.64
C GLU A 168 24.19 20.75 -7.98
N GLU A 169 22.93 20.95 -8.40
CA GLU A 169 22.03 21.96 -7.84
C GLU A 169 21.70 21.68 -6.37
N VAL A 170 21.49 20.41 -6.03
CA VAL A 170 21.18 19.96 -4.66
C VAL A 170 22.43 20.03 -3.79
N ASP A 171 23.60 19.62 -4.28
CA ASP A 171 24.86 19.72 -3.54
C ASP A 171 25.20 21.19 -3.21
N ARG A 172 25.11 22.08 -4.20
CA ARG A 172 25.35 23.51 -4.02
C ARG A 172 24.37 24.13 -3.00
N ALA A 173 23.11 23.75 -3.08
CA ALA A 173 22.07 24.22 -2.17
C ALA A 173 22.30 23.72 -0.73
N LEU A 174 22.67 22.45 -0.55
CA LEU A 174 23.00 21.88 0.76
C LEU A 174 24.20 22.58 1.40
N ARG A 175 25.29 22.79 0.66
CA ARG A 175 26.47 23.52 1.16
C ARG A 175 26.12 24.94 1.60
N THR A 176 25.29 25.62 0.82
CA THR A 176 24.83 26.98 1.12
C THR A 176 24.00 27.02 2.41
N ALA A 177 23.04 26.11 2.55
CA ALA A 177 22.18 26.03 3.73
C ALA A 177 22.96 25.66 5.01
N ILE A 178 23.89 24.70 4.91
CA ILE A 178 24.75 24.30 6.04
C ILE A 178 25.63 25.46 6.51
N ALA A 179 26.19 26.24 5.59
CA ALA A 179 27.03 27.39 5.92
C ALA A 179 26.23 28.48 6.68
N ARG A 180 24.96 28.68 6.32
CA ARG A 180 24.08 29.70 6.95
C ARG A 180 23.64 29.35 8.35
N VAL A 181 23.44 28.07 8.64
CA VAL A 181 23.05 27.60 9.97
C VAL A 181 24.23 27.58 10.95
N ARG A 182 25.46 27.57 10.43
CA ARG A 182 26.70 27.57 11.23
C ARG A 182 27.36 28.94 11.39
N GLY A 183 26.93 29.94 10.63
CA GLY A 183 27.44 31.33 10.72
C GLY A 183 26.60 32.16 11.66
#